data_AF-A0A9Q6F293-F1
#
_entry.id   AF-A0A9Q6F293-F1
#
_cell.length_a   1.000
_cell.length_b   1.000
_cell.length_c   1.000
_cell.angle_alpha   90.00
_cell.angle_beta   90.00
_cell.angle_gamma   90.00
#
_symmetry.space_group_name_H-M   'P 1'
#
loop_
_entity.id
_entity.type
_entity.pdbx_description
1 polymer ?
#
loop_
_entity_poly.entity_id
_entity_poly.type
_entity_poly.pdbx_seq_one_letter_code
_entity_poly.pdbx_strand_id
1 'polypeptide(L)'
;MLGINVEKLNENLIINWQLSKIEIPIKEINDVFLDPNYGGEEKSAVRIGFPYGSTDRVVIKTANNTYILFTTNAASIMSKIVS
;
A
#
# COMPACT_ATOMS: atom_id res chain seq x y z
N MET A 1 7.77 16.22 -2.29
CA MET A 1 6.55 15.69 -2.93
C MET A 1 5.72 15.05 -1.83
N LEU A 2 4.46 15.46 -1.61
CA LEU A 2 3.57 14.94 -0.55
C LEU A 2 3.00 13.57 -0.95
N GLY A 3 3.88 12.58 -1.12
CA GLY A 3 3.52 11.19 -1.41
C GLY A 3 3.29 10.37 -0.14
N ILE A 4 2.83 9.14 -0.30
CA ILE A 4 2.84 8.18 0.79
C ILE A 4 4.30 7.84 1.17
N ASN A 5 4.58 7.67 2.45
CA ASN A 5 5.82 7.08 2.92
C ASN A 5 5.53 5.68 3.45
N VAL A 6 6.29 4.69 2.99
CA VAL A 6 6.14 3.29 3.42
C VAL A 6 7.49 2.80 3.89
N GLU A 7 7.55 2.30 5.12
CA GLU A 7 8.75 1.79 5.76
C GLU A 7 8.45 0.46 6.45
N LYS A 8 9.43 -0.45 6.45
CA LYS A 8 9.38 -1.66 7.28
C LYS A 8 10.09 -1.34 8.59
N LEU A 9 9.38 -1.47 9.71
CA LEU A 9 9.91 -1.29 11.05
C LEU A 9 9.59 -2.54 11.87
N ASN A 10 10.63 -3.28 12.24
CA ASN A 10 10.50 -4.58 12.89
C ASN A 10 9.62 -5.54 12.05
N GLU A 11 8.54 -6.06 12.64
CA GLU A 11 7.58 -6.96 11.97
C GLU A 11 6.37 -6.22 11.36
N ASN A 12 6.41 -4.88 11.32
CA ASN A 12 5.30 -4.07 10.80
C ASN A 12 5.71 -3.30 9.54
N LEU A 13 4.76 -3.19 8.62
CA LEU A 13 4.77 -2.22 7.55
C LEU A 13 4.06 -0.96 8.04
N ILE A 14 4.80 0.15 8.08
CA ILE A 14 4.28 1.45 8.50
C ILE A 14 4.01 2.28 7.26
N ILE A 15 2.77 2.73 7.09
CA ILE A 15 2.34 3.59 6.01
C ILE A 15 1.95 4.95 6.62
N ASN A 16 2.70 5.98 6.28
CA ASN A 16 2.42 7.35 6.67
C ASN A 16 1.86 8.12 5.47
N TRP A 17 0.70 8.75 5.65
CA TRP A 17 0.11 9.60 4.64
C TRP A 17 -0.66 10.75 5.29
N GLN A 18 -0.27 11.98 4.95
CA GLN A 18 -0.79 13.19 5.59
C GLN A 18 -0.67 13.09 7.12
N LEU A 19 -1.77 13.18 7.86
CA LEU A 19 -1.83 13.07 9.32
C LEU A 19 -2.15 11.65 9.80
N SER A 20 -2.22 10.67 8.89
CA SER A 20 -2.58 9.29 9.20
C SER A 20 -1.36 8.38 9.22
N LYS A 21 -1.33 7.47 10.19
CA LYS A 21 -0.40 6.36 10.30
C LYS A 21 -1.18 5.06 10.31
N ILE A 22 -0.83 4.14 9.42
CA ILE A 22 -1.40 2.80 9.34
C ILE A 22 -0.26 1.82 9.59
N GLU A 23 -0.50 0.87 10.48
CA GLU A 23 0.46 -0.18 10.82
C GLU A 23 -0.14 -1.52 10.43
N ILE A 24 0.56 -2.27 9.58
CA ILE A 24 0.14 -3.59 9.12
C ILE A 24 1.21 -4.59 9.55
N PRO A 25 0.88 -5.56 10.42
CA PRO A 25 1.80 -6.66 10.71
C PRO A 25 2.11 -7.45 9.43
N ILE A 26 3.39 -7.67 9.13
CA ILE A 26 3.82 -8.36 7.89
C ILE A 26 3.24 -9.78 7.84
N LYS A 27 3.15 -10.45 8.98
CA LYS A 27 2.54 -11.79 9.11
C LYS A 27 1.06 -11.87 8.70
N GLU A 28 0.36 -10.74 8.69
CA GLU A 28 -1.05 -10.65 8.29
C GLU A 28 -1.21 -10.34 6.81
N ILE A 29 -0.12 -10.02 6.09
CA ILE A 29 -0.14 -9.77 4.67
C ILE A 29 -0.17 -11.11 3.94
N ASN A 30 -1.29 -11.39 3.29
CA ASN A 30 -1.52 -12.62 2.54
C ASN A 30 -1.03 -12.50 1.09
N ASP A 31 -1.13 -11.30 0.51
CA ASP A 31 -0.79 -11.07 -0.90
C ASP A 31 -0.45 -9.60 -1.16
N VAL A 32 0.45 -9.37 -2.13
CA VAL A 32 0.85 -8.04 -2.59
C VAL A 32 1.08 -8.05 -4.10
N PHE A 33 0.37 -7.19 -4.82
CA PHE A 33 0.44 -7.12 -6.29
C PHE A 33 0.09 -5.73 -6.83
N LEU A 34 0.27 -5.55 -8.14
CA LEU A 34 -0.12 -4.31 -8.83
C LEU A 34 -1.52 -4.45 -9.44
N ASP A 35 -2.37 -3.45 -9.20
CA ASP A 35 -3.70 -3.39 -9.80
C ASP A 35 -3.68 -2.56 -11.10
N PRO A 36 -4.06 -3.15 -12.26
CA PRO A 36 -4.11 -2.42 -13.52
C PRO A 36 -5.29 -1.43 -13.61
N ASN A 37 -6.30 -1.54 -12.75
CA ASN A 37 -7.50 -0.70 -12.79
C ASN A 37 -7.26 0.67 -12.16
N TYR A 38 -7.72 1.75 -12.81
CA TYR A 38 -7.42 3.14 -12.40
C TYR A 38 -7.75 3.42 -10.93
N GLY A 39 -8.96 3.03 -10.48
CA GLY A 39 -9.41 3.23 -9.10
C GLY A 39 -9.16 2.05 -8.15
N GLY A 40 -8.53 0.99 -8.66
CA GLY A 40 -8.47 -0.32 -8.00
C GLY A 40 -9.77 -1.12 -8.10
N GLU A 41 -9.65 -2.45 -8.16
CA GLU A 41 -10.76 -3.39 -8.33
C GLU A 41 -11.59 -3.57 -7.05
N GLU A 42 -10.93 -3.71 -5.90
CA GLU A 42 -11.60 -3.97 -4.62
C GLU A 42 -12.36 -2.74 -4.14
N LYS A 43 -13.69 -2.84 -4.10
CA LYS A 43 -14.57 -1.71 -3.76
C LYS A 43 -14.42 -1.30 -2.30
N SER A 44 -14.30 -2.28 -1.41
CA SER A 44 -14.19 -2.07 0.04
C SER A 44 -12.79 -1.64 0.49
N ALA A 45 -11.82 -1.56 -0.43
CA ALA A 45 -10.44 -1.30 -0.08
C ALA A 45 -10.22 0.11 0.48
N VAL A 46 -9.33 0.18 1.47
CA VAL A 46 -8.81 1.43 2.02
C VAL A 46 -7.81 2.00 1.01
N ARG A 47 -8.15 3.17 0.46
CA ARG A 47 -7.37 3.87 -0.56
C ARG A 47 -6.47 4.90 0.11
N ILE A 48 -5.16 4.82 -0.14
CA ILE A 48 -4.15 5.65 0.52
C ILE A 48 -3.28 6.33 -0.53
N GLY A 49 -3.19 7.66 -0.47
CA GLY A 49 -2.48 8.44 -1.48
C GLY A 49 -3.40 9.09 -2.50
N PHE A 50 -2.82 9.85 -3.41
CA PHE A 50 -3.57 10.54 -4.47
C PHE A 50 -3.72 9.64 -5.71
N PRO A 51 -4.94 9.42 -6.23
CA PRO A 51 -5.21 8.54 -7.36
C PRO A 51 -4.89 9.21 -8.71
N TYR A 52 -3.65 9.67 -8.89
CA TYR A 52 -3.20 10.24 -10.15
C TYR A 52 -3.04 9.13 -11.20
N GLY A 53 -3.31 9.41 -12.47
CA GLY A 53 -3.16 8.41 -13.54
C GLY A 53 -1.72 7.93 -13.76
N SER A 54 -0.74 8.69 -13.30
CA SER A 54 0.68 8.35 -13.35
C SER A 54 1.16 7.52 -12.16
N THR A 55 0.31 7.21 -11.17
CA THR A 55 0.69 6.37 -10.04
C THR A 55 0.31 4.91 -10.26
N ASP A 56 1.20 4.05 -9.76
CA ASP A 56 0.93 2.63 -9.58
C ASP A 56 -0.06 2.43 -8.44
N ARG A 57 -0.75 1.29 -8.47
CA ARG A 57 -1.67 0.85 -7.42
C ARG A 57 -1.12 -0.42 -6.80
N VAL A 58 -0.41 -0.29 -5.69
CA VAL A 58 0.06 -1.45 -4.91
C VAL A 58 -1.09 -1.91 -4.03
N VAL A 59 -1.56 -3.12 -4.26
CA VAL A 59 -2.57 -3.77 -3.42
C VAL A 59 -1.86 -4.55 -2.33
N ILE A 60 -2.27 -4.36 -1.09
CA ILE A 60 -1.86 -5.19 0.06
C ILE A 60 -3.12 -5.83 0.61
N LYS A 61 -3.22 -7.15 0.50
CA LYS A 61 -4.33 -7.93 1.07
C LYS A 61 -3.90 -8.48 2.41
N THR A 62 -4.71 -8.23 3.44
CA THR A 62 -4.60 -8.89 4.74
C THR A 62 -5.78 -9.80 4.99
N ALA A 63 -5.82 -10.48 6.14
CA ALA A 63 -6.95 -11.31 6.53
C ALA A 63 -8.28 -10.52 6.63
N ASN A 64 -8.20 -9.25 7.02
CA ASN A 64 -9.38 -8.44 7.35
C ASN A 64 -9.62 -7.26 6.41
N ASN A 65 -8.57 -6.76 5.76
CA ASN A 65 -8.65 -5.53 4.96
C ASN A 65 -7.85 -5.66 3.67
N THR A 66 -8.28 -4.92 2.66
CA THR A 66 -7.47 -4.68 1.45
C THR A 66 -7.09 -3.21 1.42
N TYR A 67 -5.81 -2.93 1.18
CA TYR A 67 -5.28 -1.59 1.03
C TYR A 67 -4.81 -1.36 -0.39
N ILE A 68 -5.10 -0.19 -0.95
CA ILE A 68 -4.62 0.22 -2.27
C ILE A 68 -3.82 1.50 -2.09
N LEU A 69 -2.52 1.39 -2.32
CA LEU A 69 -1.56 2.47 -2.20
C LEU A 69 -1.29 3.08 -3.57
N PHE A 70 -1.57 4.37 -3.71
CA PHE A 70 -1.23 5.14 -4.91
C PHE A 70 0.18 5.73 -4.76
N THR A 71 1.11 5.26 -5.58
CA THR A 71 2.54 5.57 -5.43
C THR A 71 3.27 5.65 -6.77
N THR A 72 4.39 6.35 -6.80
CA THR A 72 5.34 6.34 -7.93
C THR A 72 6.54 5.43 -7.67
N ASN A 73 6.53 4.67 -6.57
CA ASN A 73 7.65 3.84 -6.15
C ASN A 73 7.18 2.45 -5.71
N ALA A 74 6.36 1.81 -6.53
CA ALA A 74 5.77 0.50 -6.23
C ALA A 74 6.83 -0.57 -5.96
N ALA A 75 7.89 -0.61 -6.78
CA ALA A 75 8.98 -1.58 -6.62
C ALA A 75 9.62 -1.54 -5.22
N SER A 76 9.89 -0.34 -4.67
CA SER A 76 10.44 -0.20 -3.33
C SER A 76 9.46 -0.64 -2.23
N ILE A 77 8.16 -0.45 -2.43
CA ILE A 77 7.15 -0.90 -1.47
C ILE A 77 7.09 -2.43 -1.47
N MET A 78 6.99 -3.04 -2.65
CA MET A 78 6.90 -4.50 -2.77
C MET A 78 8.16 -5.17 -2.22
N SER A 79 9.35 -4.61 -2.47
CA SER A 79 10.60 -5.17 -1.94
C SER A 79 10.64 -5.19 -0.43
N LYS A 80 10.11 -4.16 0.25
CA LYS A 80 10.07 -4.07 1.73
C LYS A 80 9.22 -5.16 2.38
N ILE A 81 8.25 -5.72 1.67
CA ILE A 81 7.34 -6.74 2.20
C ILE A 81 7.93 -8.14 2.01
N VAL A 82 8.62 -8.36 0.89
CA VAL A 82 9.22 -9.66 0.53
C VAL A 82 10.60 -9.87 1.18
N SER A 83 11.37 -8.80 1.44
CA SER A 83 12.70 -8.85 2.08
C SER A 83 12.60 -9.05 3.59
#